data_AF-A0A2L0CUY6-F1
#
_entry.id   AF-A0A2L0CUY6-F1
#
_cell.length_a   1.000
_cell.length_b   1.000
_cell.length_c   1.000
_cell.angle_alpha   90.00
_cell.angle_beta   90.00
_cell.angle_gamma   90.00
#
_symmetry.space_group_name_H-M   'P 1'
#
loop_
_entity.id
_entity.type
_entity.pdbx_description
1 polymer ?
#
loop_
_entity_poly.entity_id
_entity_poly.type
_entity_poly.pdbx_seq_one_letter_code
_entity_poly.pdbx_strand_id
1 'polypeptide(L)'
;FETKLINTLIFKFLTVPMFRNVTLKCLTEIAGVTVSNYDDMFVNLFNQTMSQLEVMLPLQTDIKSAYACGQDQEQNFIQNLALFLCTFLKEHGNLAETAGQVEVLRNALRYLVLISEVEEVEIFKICLEYWNTLASELYREVPFSGTSPIFFGTRRPLYQEVLNKVRYIMISRMAKPEEVLVVETDNGEVVREFMKDTDSINLYKNMRETLVYLTHLDYADTERIMTVKLQNQVNGSEWSWKNLNTLCWAIGSISGAMHEEDEKRFLVTVIKDLLGLCEQKRGKDNKAIIASNIMYVVGQYPRFLRAHWKFLKTVVNKLFEFMHETHDGVQDMACDTFIKIALKCRRHFVTTQIGESCPFIEDILSSVSTIICDLQQQQVHTFYEAV
;
A
#
# COMPACT_ATOMS: atom_id res chain seq x y z
N PHE A 1 -27.29 22.77 17.57
CA PHE A 1 -26.24 23.78 17.41
C PHE A 1 -26.49 25.05 18.22
N GLU A 2 -27.74 25.46 18.45
CA GLU A 2 -28.07 26.70 19.21
C GLU A 2 -28.00 26.56 20.75
N THR A 3 -27.76 25.34 21.26
CA THR A 3 -27.71 25.04 22.70
C THR A 3 -26.27 24.90 23.19
N LYS A 4 -26.07 24.92 24.51
CA LYS A 4 -24.75 24.66 25.14
C LYS A 4 -24.32 23.19 25.13
N LEU A 5 -24.95 22.34 24.31
CA LEU A 5 -24.74 20.89 24.30
C LEU A 5 -23.30 20.52 23.95
N ILE A 6 -22.75 21.07 22.85
CA ILE A 6 -21.38 20.77 22.38
C ILE A 6 -20.36 21.11 23.48
N ASN A 7 -20.39 22.33 24.00
CA ASN A 7 -19.52 22.76 25.09
C ASN A 7 -19.66 21.86 26.33
N THR A 8 -20.88 21.43 26.65
CA THR A 8 -21.12 20.55 27.81
C THR A 8 -20.51 19.17 27.60
N LEU A 9 -20.68 18.58 26.41
CA LEU A 9 -20.07 17.30 26.04
C LEU A 9 -18.54 17.38 26.16
N ILE A 10 -17.93 18.37 25.52
CA ILE A 10 -16.47 18.52 25.48
C ILE A 10 -15.88 18.79 26.87
N PHE A 11 -16.37 19.80 27.59
CA PHE A 11 -15.72 20.23 28.83
C PHE A 11 -16.14 19.47 30.08
N LYS A 12 -17.31 18.82 30.11
CA LYS A 12 -17.76 18.07 31.31
C LYS A 12 -17.57 16.58 31.21
N PHE A 13 -17.62 15.99 30.01
CA PHE A 13 -17.71 14.54 29.85
C PHE A 13 -16.55 13.93 29.07
N LEU A 14 -16.00 14.61 28.07
CA LEU A 14 -14.95 14.04 27.21
C LEU A 14 -13.68 13.67 28.00
N THR A 15 -13.25 14.52 28.94
CA THR A 15 -12.04 14.27 29.73
C THR A 15 -12.20 13.20 30.81
N VAL A 16 -13.45 12.90 31.19
CA VAL A 16 -13.76 11.93 32.26
C VAL A 16 -13.73 10.51 31.68
N PRO A 17 -12.82 9.62 32.13
CA PRO A 17 -12.60 8.30 31.51
C PRO A 17 -13.88 7.47 31.31
N MET A 18 -14.78 7.45 32.30
CA MET A 18 -16.03 6.67 32.22
C MET A 18 -17.01 7.15 31.15
N PHE A 19 -16.94 8.43 30.74
CA PHE A 19 -17.85 9.04 29.76
C PHE A 19 -17.20 9.33 28.42
N ARG A 20 -15.86 9.30 28.35
CA ARG A 20 -15.05 9.69 27.20
C ARG A 20 -15.50 9.03 25.90
N ASN A 21 -15.63 7.70 25.89
CA ASN A 21 -15.99 6.94 24.70
C ASN A 21 -17.38 7.31 24.16
N VAL A 22 -18.40 7.32 25.02
CA VAL A 22 -19.77 7.68 24.62
C VAL A 22 -19.83 9.14 24.16
N THR A 23 -19.14 10.03 24.87
CA THR A 23 -19.07 11.45 24.50
C THR A 23 -18.46 11.62 23.12
N LEU A 24 -17.34 10.97 22.84
CA LEU A 24 -16.68 11.07 21.55
C LEU A 24 -17.55 10.53 20.41
N LYS A 25 -18.27 9.41 20.63
CA LYS A 25 -19.27 8.93 19.67
C LYS A 25 -20.34 9.98 19.37
N CYS A 26 -20.88 10.64 20.40
CA CYS A 26 -21.83 11.73 20.17
C CYS A 26 -21.23 12.90 19.38
N LEU A 27 -19.96 13.26 19.64
CA LEU A 27 -19.26 14.30 18.90
C LEU A 27 -19.03 13.89 17.44
N THR A 28 -18.76 12.61 17.17
CA THR A 28 -18.67 12.05 15.81
C THR A 28 -19.99 12.18 15.05
N GLU A 29 -21.12 11.81 15.68
CA GLU A 29 -22.43 11.95 15.05
C GLU A 29 -22.76 13.43 14.76
N ILE A 30 -22.40 14.34 15.66
CA ILE A 30 -22.56 15.78 15.42
C ILE A 30 -21.66 16.26 14.27
N ALA A 31 -20.42 15.77 14.19
CA ALA A 31 -19.46 16.08 13.14
C ALA A 31 -19.86 15.53 11.76
N GLY A 32 -20.75 14.54 11.69
CA GLY A 32 -21.27 14.00 10.44
C GLY A 32 -22.48 14.76 9.88
N VAL A 33 -22.94 15.84 10.55
CA VAL A 33 -24.13 16.57 10.11
C VAL A 33 -23.78 17.55 8.99
N THR A 34 -24.33 17.31 7.80
CA THR A 34 -24.10 18.15 6.62
C THR A 34 -25.09 19.33 6.57
N VAL A 35 -24.78 20.44 7.25
CA VAL A 35 -25.57 21.69 7.21
C VAL A 35 -24.68 22.92 7.06
N SER A 36 -24.99 23.82 6.12
CA SER A 36 -24.15 24.98 5.77
C SER A 36 -24.30 26.19 6.70
N ASN A 37 -25.26 26.18 7.62
CA ASN A 37 -25.65 27.38 8.38
C ASN A 37 -24.92 27.47 9.74
N TYR A 38 -24.02 26.53 10.02
CA TYR A 38 -23.43 26.34 11.34
C TYR A 38 -21.90 26.15 11.29
N ASP A 39 -21.23 26.65 10.25
CA ASP A 39 -19.78 26.52 10.04
C ASP A 39 -18.98 26.94 11.28
N ASP A 40 -19.32 28.07 11.91
CA ASP A 40 -18.68 28.53 13.14
C ASP A 40 -18.83 27.53 14.30
N MET A 41 -19.93 26.79 14.35
CA MET A 41 -20.16 25.77 15.38
C MET A 41 -19.33 24.51 15.11
N PHE A 42 -19.15 24.12 13.85
CA PHE A 42 -18.27 23.01 13.47
C PHE A 42 -16.80 23.34 13.73
N VAL A 43 -16.37 24.56 13.41
CA VAL A 43 -15.03 25.04 13.75
C VAL A 43 -14.80 25.03 15.27
N ASN A 44 -15.78 25.50 16.05
CA ASN A 44 -15.70 25.44 17.52
C ASN A 44 -15.68 24.00 18.06
N LEU A 45 -16.51 23.11 17.51
CA LEU A 45 -16.52 21.68 17.84
C LEU A 45 -15.14 21.07 17.65
N PHE A 46 -14.54 21.29 16.48
CA PHE A 46 -13.22 20.75 16.13
C PHE A 46 -12.13 21.29 17.05
N ASN A 47 -12.03 22.61 17.19
CA ASN A 47 -10.99 23.26 17.97
C ASN A 47 -11.03 22.87 19.44
N GLN A 48 -12.22 22.88 20.05
CA GLN A 48 -12.36 22.54 21.46
C GLN A 48 -12.12 21.05 21.71
N THR A 49 -12.59 20.18 20.81
CA THR A 49 -12.33 18.73 20.91
C THR A 49 -10.84 18.44 20.80
N MET A 50 -10.16 19.05 19.82
CA MET A 50 -8.71 18.91 19.62
C MET A 50 -7.91 19.45 20.82
N SER A 51 -8.31 20.59 21.38
CA SER A 51 -7.68 21.12 22.59
C SER A 51 -7.78 20.17 23.79
N GLN A 52 -8.94 19.53 24.02
CA GLN A 52 -9.07 18.52 25.07
C GLN A 52 -8.30 17.24 24.73
N LEU A 53 -8.27 16.84 23.45
CA LEU A 53 -7.55 15.67 22.99
C LEU A 53 -6.04 15.78 23.25
N GLU A 54 -5.43 16.92 22.97
CA GLU A 54 -3.99 17.15 23.19
C GLU A 54 -3.59 17.05 24.67
N VAL A 55 -4.52 17.35 25.58
CA VAL A 55 -4.33 17.14 27.02
C VAL A 55 -4.45 15.66 27.40
N MET A 56 -5.43 14.95 26.83
CA MET A 56 -5.69 13.54 27.15
C MET A 56 -4.69 12.57 26.53
N LEU A 57 -4.22 12.88 25.32
CA LEU A 57 -3.37 12.03 24.49
C LEU A 57 -2.31 12.90 23.81
N PRO A 58 -1.21 13.24 24.50
CA PRO A 58 -0.17 14.11 23.92
C PRO A 58 0.40 13.55 22.60
N LEU A 59 0.71 14.41 21.63
CA LEU A 59 1.18 14.02 20.28
C LEU A 59 2.51 13.24 20.25
N GLN A 60 3.29 13.28 21.35
CA GLN A 60 4.50 12.47 21.52
C GLN A 60 4.23 11.04 21.98
N THR A 61 2.97 10.69 22.25
CA THR A 61 2.59 9.34 22.68
C THR A 61 2.76 8.36 21.52
N ASP A 62 3.45 7.24 21.78
CA ASP A 62 3.45 6.10 20.87
C ASP A 62 2.08 5.41 20.94
N ILE A 63 1.16 5.84 20.07
CA ILE A 63 -0.21 5.30 20.03
C ILE A 63 -0.20 3.81 19.68
N LYS A 64 0.74 3.36 18.83
CA LYS A 64 0.86 1.95 18.45
C LYS A 64 1.14 1.08 19.68
N SER A 65 2.17 1.42 20.46
CA SER A 65 2.49 0.70 21.69
C SER A 65 1.44 0.87 22.78
N ALA A 66 0.88 2.08 22.94
CA ALA A 66 -0.18 2.34 23.91
C ALA A 66 -1.44 1.52 23.62
N TYR A 67 -1.81 1.34 22.34
CA TYR A 67 -2.93 0.51 21.94
C TYR A 67 -2.68 -0.97 22.25
N ALA A 68 -1.49 -1.48 21.92
CA ALA A 68 -1.12 -2.88 22.15
C ALA A 68 -1.11 -3.27 23.64
N CYS A 69 -0.78 -2.32 24.54
CA CYS A 69 -0.81 -2.53 25.99
C CYS A 69 -2.11 -2.05 26.65
N GLY A 70 -2.99 -1.39 25.91
CA GLY A 70 -4.23 -0.80 26.42
C GLY A 70 -5.31 -1.84 26.71
N GLN A 71 -6.29 -1.47 27.53
CA GLN A 71 -7.48 -2.28 27.76
C GLN A 71 -8.57 -1.90 26.76
N ASP A 72 -9.69 -2.64 26.79
CA ASP A 72 -10.84 -2.42 25.91
C ASP A 72 -11.27 -0.95 25.86
N GLN A 73 -11.23 -0.21 26.98
CA GLN A 73 -11.67 1.18 27.01
C GLN A 73 -10.73 2.12 26.24
N GLU A 74 -9.42 1.95 26.37
CA GLU A 74 -8.43 2.73 25.63
C GLU A 74 -8.42 2.37 24.15
N GLN A 75 -8.51 1.08 23.82
CA GLN A 75 -8.57 0.62 22.43
C GLN A 75 -9.83 1.17 21.73
N ASN A 76 -10.99 1.07 22.38
CA ASN A 76 -12.23 1.69 21.89
C ASN A 76 -12.10 3.21 21.74
N PHE A 77 -11.35 3.88 22.62
CA PHE A 77 -11.14 5.32 22.50
C PHE A 77 -10.32 5.68 21.26
N ILE A 78 -9.26 4.94 20.96
CA ILE A 78 -8.47 5.15 19.73
C ILE A 78 -9.31 4.90 18.48
N GLN A 79 -10.15 3.87 18.46
CA GLN A 79 -11.07 3.62 17.35
C GLN A 79 -12.10 4.76 17.20
N ASN A 80 -12.72 5.21 18.29
CA ASN A 80 -13.69 6.32 18.27
C ASN A 80 -13.03 7.63 17.84
N LEU A 81 -11.75 7.84 18.17
CA LEU A 81 -10.98 8.98 17.73
C LEU A 81 -10.69 8.93 16.23
N ALA A 82 -10.32 7.76 15.70
CA ALA A 82 -10.17 7.57 14.25
C ALA A 82 -11.46 7.93 13.52
N LEU A 83 -12.60 7.44 14.00
CA LEU A 83 -13.93 7.74 13.46
C LEU A 83 -14.23 9.24 13.50
N PHE A 84 -14.07 9.89 14.66
CA PHE A 84 -14.30 11.32 14.81
C PHE A 84 -13.49 12.15 13.80
N LEU A 85 -12.17 11.92 13.75
CA LEU A 85 -11.27 12.68 12.88
C LEU A 85 -11.58 12.43 11.41
N CYS A 86 -11.80 11.17 11.00
CA CYS A 86 -12.14 10.84 9.62
C CYS A 86 -13.47 11.44 9.21
N THR A 87 -14.50 11.36 10.06
CA THR A 87 -15.82 11.96 9.79
C THR A 87 -15.72 13.47 9.64
N PHE A 88 -15.12 14.16 10.62
CA PHE A 88 -15.02 15.62 10.57
C PHE A 88 -14.23 16.09 9.36
N LEU A 89 -13.08 15.47 9.06
CA LEU A 89 -12.22 15.90 7.96
C LEU A 89 -12.81 15.57 6.59
N LYS A 90 -13.65 14.54 6.45
CA LYS A 90 -14.40 14.27 5.21
C LYS A 90 -15.50 15.29 4.97
N GLU A 91 -16.32 15.57 5.97
CA GLU A 91 -17.50 16.44 5.80
C GLU A 91 -17.18 17.94 5.87
N HIS A 92 -16.16 18.31 6.65
CA HIS A 92 -15.86 19.70 7.01
C HIS A 92 -14.37 20.05 6.87
N GLY A 93 -13.59 19.27 6.12
CA GLY A 93 -12.15 19.50 5.93
C GLY A 93 -11.81 20.88 5.35
N ASN A 94 -12.66 21.41 4.47
CA ASN A 94 -12.55 22.77 3.93
C ASN A 94 -12.57 23.87 5.02
N LEU A 95 -13.34 23.68 6.09
CA LEU A 95 -13.38 24.61 7.22
C LEU A 95 -12.06 24.55 8.01
N ALA A 96 -11.49 23.35 8.16
CA ALA A 96 -10.21 23.13 8.85
C ALA A 96 -8.99 23.66 8.07
N GLU A 97 -9.11 23.83 6.75
CA GLU A 97 -8.05 24.39 5.90
C GLU A 97 -7.95 25.92 5.96
N THR A 98 -8.94 26.59 6.55
CA THR A 98 -8.94 28.05 6.67
C THR A 98 -7.76 28.51 7.55
N ALA A 99 -7.15 29.66 7.22
CA ALA A 99 -5.90 30.15 7.85
C ALA A 99 -5.89 30.14 9.39
N GLY A 100 -7.03 30.32 10.06
CA GLY A 100 -7.14 30.27 11.51
C GLY A 100 -7.07 28.87 12.14
N GLN A 101 -7.21 27.80 11.35
CA GLN A 101 -7.35 26.42 11.81
C GLN A 101 -6.20 25.49 11.37
N VAL A 102 -5.25 25.99 10.58
CA VAL A 102 -4.17 25.19 9.98
C VAL A 102 -3.35 24.41 11.02
N GLU A 103 -3.09 25.00 12.19
CA GLU A 103 -2.33 24.30 13.25
C GLU A 103 -3.12 23.13 13.83
N VAL A 104 -4.42 23.34 14.09
CA VAL A 104 -5.33 22.31 14.62
C VAL A 104 -5.52 21.19 13.59
N LEU A 105 -5.67 21.54 12.31
CA LEU A 105 -5.68 20.58 11.21
C LEU A 105 -4.39 19.77 11.16
N ARG A 106 -3.21 20.40 11.27
CA ARG A 106 -1.93 19.69 11.28
C ARG A 106 -1.87 18.67 12.41
N ASN A 107 -2.30 19.04 13.62
CA ASN A 107 -2.32 18.14 14.76
C ASN A 107 -3.32 16.99 14.56
N ALA A 108 -4.51 17.25 14.02
CA ALA A 108 -5.49 16.22 13.68
C ALA A 108 -4.94 15.20 12.66
N LEU A 109 -4.27 15.68 11.61
CA LEU A 109 -3.63 14.82 10.62
C LEU A 109 -2.47 14.01 11.22
N ARG A 110 -1.71 14.60 12.15
CA ARG A 110 -0.66 13.88 12.89
C ARG A 110 -1.25 12.76 13.76
N TYR A 111 -2.38 12.99 14.45
CA TYR A 111 -3.08 11.91 15.14
C TYR A 111 -3.50 10.81 14.18
N LEU A 112 -4.11 11.14 13.03
CA LEU A 112 -4.49 10.12 12.05
C LEU A 112 -3.29 9.31 11.56
N VAL A 113 -2.13 9.93 11.33
CA VAL A 113 -0.89 9.22 10.98
C VAL A 113 -0.48 8.25 12.10
N LEU A 114 -0.44 8.70 13.36
CA LEU A 114 -0.07 7.86 14.50
C LEU A 114 -1.08 6.71 14.71
N ILE A 115 -2.38 6.97 14.55
CA ILE A 115 -3.43 5.94 14.63
C ILE A 115 -3.30 4.94 13.48
N SER A 116 -2.89 5.40 12.28
CA SER A 116 -2.68 4.52 11.12
C SER A 116 -1.52 3.54 11.30
N GLU A 117 -0.66 3.73 12.32
CA GLU A 117 0.41 2.78 12.67
C GLU A 117 -0.05 1.66 13.62
N VAL A 118 -1.26 1.77 14.20
CA VAL A 118 -1.84 0.75 15.09
C VAL A 118 -2.08 -0.55 14.33
N GLU A 119 -1.60 -1.67 14.88
CA GLU A 119 -1.73 -3.01 14.29
C GLU A 119 -3.13 -3.63 14.51
N GLU A 120 -4.18 -2.86 14.17
CA GLU A 120 -5.58 -3.28 14.16
C GLU A 120 -6.19 -3.01 12.77
N VAL A 121 -6.76 -4.03 12.14
CA VAL A 121 -7.22 -3.96 10.74
C VAL A 121 -8.41 -3.02 10.59
N GLU A 122 -9.36 -3.06 11.53
CA GLU A 122 -10.57 -2.24 11.44
C GLU A 122 -10.27 -0.74 11.65
N ILE A 123 -9.34 -0.41 12.55
CA ILE A 123 -8.86 0.97 12.72
C ILE A 123 -8.11 1.45 11.48
N PHE A 124 -7.30 0.58 10.90
CA PHE A 124 -6.57 0.90 9.68
C PHE A 124 -7.50 1.15 8.49
N LYS A 125 -8.58 0.35 8.33
CA LYS A 125 -9.61 0.57 7.29
C LYS A 125 -10.28 1.94 7.41
N ILE A 126 -10.64 2.35 8.63
CA ILE A 126 -11.22 3.68 8.89
C ILE A 126 -10.28 4.79 8.41
N CYS A 127 -9.00 4.71 8.79
CA CYS A 127 -7.99 5.70 8.39
C CYS A 127 -7.72 5.66 6.88
N LEU A 128 -7.61 4.47 6.30
CA LEU A 128 -7.38 4.26 4.87
C LEU A 128 -8.48 4.88 4.02
N GLU A 129 -9.74 4.80 4.45
CA GLU A 129 -10.85 5.42 3.75
C GLU A 129 -10.67 6.94 3.67
N TYR A 130 -10.26 7.60 4.76
CA TYR A 130 -9.93 9.02 4.74
C TYR A 130 -8.72 9.32 3.85
N TRP A 131 -7.63 8.55 3.98
CA TRP A 131 -6.43 8.76 3.17
C TRP A 131 -6.67 8.58 1.68
N ASN A 132 -7.53 7.63 1.29
CA ASN A 132 -7.93 7.44 -0.10
C ASN A 132 -8.69 8.68 -0.62
N THR A 133 -9.71 9.14 0.12
CA THR A 133 -10.48 10.35 -0.25
C THR A 133 -9.55 11.56 -0.40
N LEU A 134 -8.71 11.84 0.60
CA LEU A 134 -7.78 12.97 0.56
C LEU A 134 -6.81 12.87 -0.64
N ALA A 135 -6.21 11.70 -0.86
CA ALA A 135 -5.26 11.51 -1.96
C ALA A 135 -5.96 11.67 -3.32
N SER A 136 -7.19 11.17 -3.47
CA SER A 136 -8.00 11.30 -4.69
C SER A 136 -8.37 12.76 -4.97
N GLU A 137 -8.79 13.52 -3.95
CA GLU A 137 -9.12 14.94 -4.08
C GLU A 137 -7.90 15.76 -4.50
N LEU A 138 -6.78 15.61 -3.79
CA LEU A 138 -5.54 16.32 -4.10
C LEU A 138 -5.01 15.96 -5.51
N TYR A 139 -5.22 14.72 -5.96
CA TYR A 139 -4.87 14.30 -7.30
C TYR A 139 -5.76 14.95 -8.36
N ARG A 140 -7.07 15.06 -8.13
CA ARG A 140 -8.02 15.73 -9.05
C ARG A 140 -7.78 17.23 -9.18
N GLU A 141 -7.17 17.86 -8.18
CA GLU A 141 -6.78 19.27 -8.21
C GLU A 141 -5.61 19.58 -9.15
N VAL A 142 -4.81 18.58 -9.53
CA VAL A 142 -3.68 18.79 -10.44
C VAL A 142 -4.23 19.03 -11.85
N PRO A 143 -4.01 20.21 -12.46
CA PRO A 143 -4.43 20.43 -13.83
C PRO A 143 -3.61 19.50 -14.75
N PHE A 144 -4.27 18.49 -15.31
CA PHE A 144 -3.68 17.45 -16.17
C PHE A 144 -3.07 17.97 -17.50
N SER A 145 -3.02 19.28 -17.68
CA SER A 145 -2.61 19.95 -18.90
C SER A 145 -2.34 21.42 -18.58
N GLY A 146 -1.11 21.89 -18.84
CA GLY A 146 -0.54 23.18 -18.40
C GLY A 146 -1.23 24.46 -18.92
N THR A 147 -2.50 24.66 -18.61
CA THR A 147 -3.29 25.84 -19.03
C THR A 147 -4.23 26.38 -17.95
N SER A 148 -3.93 26.18 -16.66
CA SER A 148 -4.66 26.87 -15.58
C SER A 148 -3.69 27.76 -14.79
N PRO A 149 -3.96 29.08 -14.69
CA PRO A 149 -3.11 29.99 -13.93
C PRO A 149 -3.07 29.56 -12.47
N ILE A 150 -1.89 29.72 -11.85
CA ILE A 150 -1.52 29.50 -10.44
C ILE A 150 -2.31 30.44 -9.47
N PHE A 151 -3.51 30.89 -9.86
CA PHE A 151 -4.29 31.93 -9.16
C PHE A 151 -5.18 31.39 -8.04
N PHE A 152 -5.39 30.07 -7.96
CA PHE A 152 -5.93 29.41 -6.78
C PHE A 152 -4.83 28.52 -6.19
N GLY A 153 -4.36 28.85 -5.00
CA GLY A 153 -3.29 28.10 -4.34
C GLY A 153 -3.64 26.62 -4.24
N THR A 154 -2.68 25.74 -4.52
CA THR A 154 -2.88 24.29 -4.36
C THR A 154 -3.02 23.97 -2.87
N ARG A 155 -3.98 23.11 -2.47
CA ARG A 155 -4.14 22.67 -1.06
C ARG A 155 -2.98 21.79 -0.60
N ARG A 156 -2.31 21.14 -1.57
CA ARG A 156 -1.25 20.16 -1.39
C ARG A 156 -0.10 20.55 -0.42
N PRO A 157 0.46 21.78 -0.42
CA PRO A 157 1.54 22.14 0.51
C PRO A 157 1.13 22.02 1.98
N LEU A 158 -0.16 22.17 2.31
CA LEU A 158 -0.67 21.97 3.67
C LEU A 158 -0.51 20.52 4.14
N TYR A 159 -0.56 19.57 3.21
CA TYR A 159 -0.55 18.13 3.49
C TYR A 159 0.81 17.48 3.26
N GLN A 160 1.80 18.18 2.70
CA GLN A 160 3.03 17.57 2.20
C GLN A 160 3.77 16.73 3.26
N GLU A 161 3.86 17.21 4.50
CA GLU A 161 4.51 16.50 5.60
C GLU A 161 3.80 15.16 5.91
N VAL A 162 2.47 15.18 6.00
CA VAL A 162 1.71 13.96 6.32
C VAL A 162 1.64 13.00 5.14
N LEU A 163 1.59 13.48 3.89
CA LEU A 163 1.57 12.61 2.72
C LEU A 163 2.83 11.75 2.62
N ASN A 164 4.00 12.29 3.02
CA ASN A 164 5.23 11.51 3.11
C ASN A 164 5.09 10.34 4.11
N LYS A 165 4.53 10.61 5.29
CA LYS A 165 4.29 9.58 6.32
C LYS A 165 3.25 8.56 5.88
N VAL A 166 2.17 9.00 5.24
CA VAL A 166 1.14 8.11 4.70
C VAL A 166 1.72 7.20 3.62
N ARG A 167 2.57 7.70 2.70
CA ARG A 167 3.30 6.84 1.74
C ARG A 167 4.10 5.76 2.46
N TYR A 168 4.85 6.13 3.49
CA TYR A 168 5.65 5.19 4.27
C TYR A 168 4.78 4.10 4.91
N ILE A 169 3.62 4.46 5.48
CA ILE A 169 2.66 3.52 6.08
C ILE A 169 2.06 2.60 5.01
N MET A 170 1.58 3.15 3.89
CA MET A 170 1.00 2.36 2.79
C MET A 170 1.99 1.33 2.24
N ILE A 171 3.26 1.70 2.12
CA ILE A 171 4.33 0.79 1.67
C ILE A 171 4.61 -0.26 2.75
N SER A 172 4.73 0.14 4.01
CA SER A 172 5.14 -0.76 5.10
C SER A 172 4.03 -1.76 5.50
N ARG A 173 2.77 -1.44 5.22
CA ARG A 173 1.59 -2.23 5.61
C ARG A 173 0.80 -2.78 4.43
N MET A 174 1.34 -2.72 3.21
CA MET A 174 0.61 -3.16 2.01
C MET A 174 -0.01 -4.54 2.23
N ALA A 175 -1.31 -4.66 1.97
CA ALA A 175 -2.02 -5.93 2.09
C ALA A 175 -1.59 -6.89 0.97
N LYS A 176 -1.75 -8.18 1.22
CA LYS A 176 -1.35 -9.23 0.28
C LYS A 176 -2.20 -9.16 -1.00
N PRO A 177 -1.57 -9.12 -2.19
CA PRO A 177 -2.28 -9.20 -3.48
C PRO A 177 -2.75 -10.63 -3.77
N GLU A 178 -3.77 -10.78 -4.62
CA GLU A 178 -4.35 -12.10 -4.91
C GLU A 178 -3.43 -13.03 -5.73
N GLU A 179 -2.42 -12.47 -6.40
CA GLU A 179 -1.46 -13.24 -7.20
C GLU A 179 -0.36 -13.90 -6.36
N VAL A 180 -0.24 -13.58 -5.07
CA VAL A 180 0.79 -14.13 -4.18
C VAL A 180 0.22 -15.34 -3.45
N LEU A 181 0.73 -16.52 -3.80
CA LEU A 181 0.28 -17.81 -3.27
C LEU A 181 1.16 -18.32 -2.12
N VAL A 182 2.44 -17.92 -2.08
CA VAL A 182 3.39 -18.35 -1.05
C VAL A 182 3.33 -17.37 0.12
N VAL A 183 2.95 -17.85 1.30
CA VAL A 183 2.75 -17.03 2.52
C VAL A 183 3.40 -17.66 3.75
N GLU A 184 3.76 -16.81 4.71
CA GLU A 184 4.18 -17.22 6.05
C GLU A 184 2.92 -17.40 6.93
N THR A 185 2.81 -18.55 7.59
CA THR A 185 1.75 -18.82 8.58
C THR A 185 2.10 -18.25 9.95
N ASP A 186 1.12 -18.19 10.86
CA ASP A 186 1.35 -17.77 12.26
C ASP A 186 2.38 -18.65 13.00
N ASN A 187 2.62 -19.87 12.51
CA ASN A 187 3.62 -20.79 13.04
C ASN A 187 5.03 -20.55 12.47
N GLY A 188 5.19 -19.58 11.56
CA GLY A 188 6.45 -19.28 10.87
C GLY A 188 6.79 -20.25 9.73
N GLU A 189 5.83 -21.06 9.27
CA GLU A 189 6.00 -21.96 8.13
C GLU A 189 5.62 -21.28 6.83
N VAL A 190 6.39 -21.51 5.76
CA VAL A 190 6.08 -21.01 4.42
C VAL A 190 5.24 -22.03 3.67
N VAL A 191 4.00 -21.67 3.34
CA VAL A 191 3.02 -22.57 2.74
C VAL A 191 2.36 -21.95 1.52
N ARG A 192 1.69 -22.79 0.73
CA ARG A 192 0.80 -22.36 -0.35
C ARG A 192 -0.61 -22.08 0.21
N GLU A 193 -1.12 -20.88 -0.06
CA GLU A 193 -2.50 -20.49 0.25
C GLU A 193 -3.42 -20.70 -0.95
N PHE A 194 -4.53 -21.42 -0.76
CA PHE A 194 -5.51 -21.73 -1.80
C PHE A 194 -6.78 -20.86 -1.73
N MET A 195 -7.08 -20.31 -0.55
CA MET A 195 -8.32 -19.57 -0.31
C MET A 195 -8.09 -18.07 -0.49
N LYS A 196 -9.00 -17.41 -1.19
CA LYS A 196 -9.00 -15.96 -1.34
C LYS A 196 -9.89 -15.34 -0.27
N ASP A 197 -9.31 -14.56 0.63
CA ASP A 197 -10.08 -13.72 1.54
C ASP A 197 -10.53 -12.44 0.81
N THR A 198 -11.85 -12.27 0.69
CA THR A 198 -12.45 -11.15 -0.05
C THR A 198 -12.21 -9.82 0.67
N ASP A 199 -12.16 -9.83 2.00
CA ASP A 199 -11.93 -8.62 2.79
C ASP A 199 -10.48 -8.13 2.63
N SER A 200 -9.51 -9.05 2.71
CA SER A 200 -8.11 -8.79 2.40
C SER A 200 -7.89 -8.27 0.97
N ILE A 201 -8.61 -8.81 -0.02
CA ILE A 201 -8.53 -8.34 -1.41
C ILE A 201 -9.07 -6.90 -1.54
N ASN A 202 -10.17 -6.57 -0.88
CA ASN A 202 -10.72 -5.21 -0.90
C ASN A 202 -9.78 -4.23 -0.19
N LEU A 203 -9.17 -4.63 0.93
CA LEU A 203 -8.13 -3.85 1.60
C LEU A 203 -6.96 -3.57 0.66
N TYR A 204 -6.43 -4.58 -0.04
CA TYR A 204 -5.37 -4.41 -1.03
C TYR A 204 -5.77 -3.44 -2.15
N LYS A 205 -6.98 -3.55 -2.69
CA LYS A 205 -7.48 -2.64 -3.75
C LYS A 205 -7.49 -1.19 -3.28
N ASN A 206 -7.99 -0.93 -2.07
CA ASN A 206 -8.05 0.42 -1.50
C ASN A 206 -6.64 0.97 -1.20
N MET A 207 -5.74 0.15 -0.64
CA MET A 207 -4.35 0.54 -0.39
C MET A 207 -3.60 0.84 -1.69
N ARG A 208 -3.79 0.00 -2.72
CA ARG A 208 -3.23 0.18 -4.05
C ARG A 208 -3.70 1.50 -4.65
N GLU A 209 -5.00 1.76 -4.65
CA GLU A 209 -5.54 3.00 -5.20
C GLU A 209 -4.96 4.24 -4.48
N THR A 210 -4.94 4.23 -3.14
CA THR A 210 -4.35 5.31 -2.35
C THR A 210 -2.88 5.52 -2.70
N LEU A 211 -2.08 4.44 -2.76
CA LEU A 211 -0.66 4.53 -3.07
C LEU A 211 -0.41 5.00 -4.51
N VAL A 212 -1.28 4.64 -5.46
CA VAL A 212 -1.23 5.15 -6.84
C VAL A 212 -1.49 6.65 -6.87
N TYR A 213 -2.50 7.18 -6.18
CA TYR A 213 -2.70 8.63 -6.09
C TYR A 213 -1.49 9.33 -5.46
N LEU A 214 -0.99 8.80 -4.34
CA LEU A 214 0.19 9.36 -3.65
C LEU A 214 1.45 9.36 -4.53
N THR A 215 1.60 8.37 -5.40
CA THR A 215 2.71 8.27 -6.36
C THR A 215 2.56 9.28 -7.47
N HIS A 216 1.37 9.51 -8.01
CA HIS A 216 1.16 10.59 -8.99
C HIS A 216 1.41 11.98 -8.38
N LEU A 217 1.07 12.17 -7.10
CA LEU A 217 1.38 13.41 -6.41
C LEU A 217 2.91 13.59 -6.34
N ASP A 218 3.65 12.60 -5.85
CA ASP A 218 5.12 12.70 -5.70
C ASP A 218 5.81 11.36 -5.93
N TYR A 219 6.12 11.05 -7.20
CA TYR A 219 6.73 9.77 -7.53
C TYR A 219 8.16 9.67 -7.01
N ALA A 220 8.88 10.80 -6.90
CA ALA A 220 10.25 10.85 -6.42
C ALA A 220 10.31 10.47 -4.93
N ASP A 221 9.36 10.96 -4.13
CA ASP A 221 9.24 10.55 -2.73
C ASP A 221 8.87 9.06 -2.59
N THR A 222 7.94 8.55 -3.40
CA THR A 222 7.62 7.10 -3.44
C THR A 222 8.84 6.27 -3.82
N GLU A 223 9.55 6.61 -4.91
CA GLU A 223 10.76 5.93 -5.39
C GLU A 223 11.84 5.93 -4.30
N ARG A 224 12.06 7.08 -3.64
CA ARG A 224 13.02 7.22 -2.54
C ARG A 224 12.69 6.31 -1.37
N ILE A 225 11.43 6.29 -0.90
CA ILE A 225 11.02 5.44 0.22
C ILE A 225 11.21 3.97 -0.13
N MET A 226 10.72 3.51 -1.29
CA MET A 226 10.84 2.12 -1.72
C MET A 226 12.30 1.70 -1.88
N THR A 227 13.14 2.56 -2.46
CA THR A 227 14.57 2.30 -2.65
C THR A 227 15.29 2.17 -1.30
N VAL A 228 15.05 3.08 -0.36
CA VAL A 228 15.65 3.00 0.99
C VAL A 228 15.23 1.72 1.71
N LYS A 229 13.94 1.37 1.66
CA LYS A 229 13.46 0.13 2.29
C LYS A 229 14.07 -1.12 1.63
N LEU A 230 14.23 -1.13 0.31
CA LEU A 230 14.87 -2.24 -0.39
C LEU A 230 16.35 -2.39 0.02
N GLN A 231 17.07 -1.28 0.12
CA GLN A 231 18.45 -1.29 0.59
C GLN A 231 18.58 -1.83 2.03
N ASN A 232 17.61 -1.51 2.91
CA ASN A 232 17.54 -2.07 4.25
C ASN A 232 17.23 -3.59 4.27
N GLN A 233 16.55 -4.12 3.24
CA GLN A 233 16.41 -5.57 3.06
C GLN A 233 17.74 -6.22 2.62
N VAL A 234 18.43 -5.60 1.66
CA VAL A 234 19.68 -6.12 1.06
C VAL A 234 20.84 -6.11 2.07
N ASN A 235 21.03 -5.01 2.81
CA ASN A 235 22.08 -4.89 3.81
C ASN A 235 21.77 -5.68 5.11
N GLY A 236 20.52 -6.16 5.26
CA GLY A 236 20.08 -6.97 6.38
C GLY A 236 19.59 -6.21 7.61
N SER A 237 19.57 -4.88 7.61
CA SER A 237 19.15 -4.08 8.78
C SER A 237 17.67 -4.23 9.12
N GLU A 238 16.81 -4.41 8.11
CA GLU A 238 15.36 -4.60 8.27
C GLU A 238 14.89 -5.92 7.66
N TRP A 239 15.80 -6.87 7.38
CA TRP A 239 15.45 -8.13 6.72
C TRP A 239 14.43 -8.94 7.53
N SER A 240 13.26 -9.15 6.93
CA SER A 240 12.27 -10.13 7.36
C SER A 240 11.37 -10.49 6.18
N TRP A 241 10.75 -11.68 6.19
CA TRP A 241 9.82 -12.09 5.13
C TRP A 241 8.66 -11.11 5.01
N LYS A 242 8.06 -10.74 6.15
CA LYS A 242 7.02 -9.71 6.23
C LYS A 242 7.42 -8.39 5.58
N ASN A 243 8.60 -7.85 5.90
CA ASN A 243 9.03 -6.55 5.37
C ASN A 243 9.36 -6.60 3.87
N LEU A 244 9.99 -7.68 3.39
CA LEU A 244 10.24 -7.86 1.97
C LEU A 244 8.91 -8.00 1.19
N ASN A 245 7.99 -8.82 1.71
CA ASN A 245 6.67 -9.05 1.13
C ASN A 245 5.90 -7.73 0.97
N THR A 246 5.68 -6.99 2.07
CA THR A 246 4.90 -5.75 1.99
C THR A 246 5.55 -4.71 1.07
N LEU A 247 6.88 -4.61 1.07
CA LEU A 247 7.61 -3.77 0.14
C LEU A 247 7.37 -4.18 -1.32
N CYS A 248 7.51 -5.45 -1.67
CA CYS A 248 7.37 -5.91 -3.05
C CYS A 248 5.92 -5.86 -3.53
N TRP A 249 4.96 -6.09 -2.63
CA TRP A 249 3.54 -5.88 -2.90
C TRP A 249 3.26 -4.40 -3.20
N ALA A 250 3.87 -3.48 -2.45
CA ALA A 250 3.75 -2.05 -2.70
C ALA A 250 4.41 -1.65 -4.03
N ILE A 251 5.58 -2.21 -4.34
CA ILE A 251 6.26 -1.99 -5.63
C ILE A 251 5.38 -2.48 -6.79
N GLY A 252 4.81 -3.67 -6.71
CA GLY A 252 3.94 -4.18 -7.79
C GLY A 252 2.63 -3.39 -7.94
N SER A 253 2.07 -2.88 -6.84
CA SER A 253 0.75 -2.23 -6.85
C SER A 253 0.74 -0.88 -7.59
N ILE A 254 1.89 -0.18 -7.65
CA ILE A 254 2.05 1.11 -8.33
C ILE A 254 2.37 1.02 -9.83
N SER A 255 2.29 -0.18 -10.43
CA SER A 255 2.53 -0.37 -11.86
C SER A 255 1.71 0.58 -12.72
N GLY A 256 2.39 1.33 -13.60
CA GLY A 256 1.79 2.33 -14.47
C GLY A 256 1.59 3.72 -13.85
N ALA A 257 1.93 3.94 -12.59
CA ALA A 257 1.84 5.25 -11.93
C ALA A 257 3.06 6.17 -12.18
N MET A 258 4.09 5.65 -12.87
CA MET A 258 5.29 6.40 -13.24
C MET A 258 5.39 6.56 -14.76
N HIS A 259 6.11 7.59 -15.21
CA HIS A 259 6.52 7.70 -16.61
C HIS A 259 7.45 6.54 -16.98
N GLU A 260 7.46 6.16 -18.26
CA GLU A 260 8.16 4.96 -18.73
C GLU A 260 9.67 4.98 -18.45
N GLU A 261 10.33 6.14 -18.57
CA GLU A 261 11.76 6.28 -18.28
C GLU A 261 12.08 6.15 -16.78
N ASP A 262 11.25 6.73 -15.92
CA ASP A 262 11.40 6.63 -14.46
C ASP A 262 11.08 5.22 -13.97
N GLU A 263 9.99 4.62 -14.46
CA GLU A 263 9.61 3.23 -14.18
C GLU A 263 10.73 2.27 -14.59
N LYS A 264 11.35 2.49 -15.76
CA LYS A 264 12.50 1.70 -16.22
C LYS A 264 13.68 1.79 -15.26
N ARG A 265 14.10 3.01 -14.89
CA ARG A 265 15.24 3.22 -13.96
C ARG A 265 14.97 2.54 -12.62
N PHE A 266 13.77 2.72 -12.10
CA PHE A 266 13.34 2.15 -10.83
C PHE A 266 13.35 0.61 -10.86
N LEU A 267 12.72 0.00 -11.86
CA LEU A 267 12.61 -1.47 -11.96
C LEU A 267 13.93 -2.17 -12.20
N VAL A 268 14.84 -1.58 -12.99
CA VAL A 268 16.19 -2.13 -13.16
C VAL A 268 16.91 -2.25 -11.83
N THR A 269 16.76 -1.24 -10.95
CA THR A 269 17.35 -1.25 -9.61
C THR A 269 16.68 -2.31 -8.74
N VAL A 270 15.33 -2.29 -8.66
CA VAL A 270 14.56 -3.23 -7.84
C VAL A 270 14.90 -4.68 -8.16
N ILE A 271 14.83 -5.06 -9.44
CA ILE A 271 14.95 -6.47 -9.79
C ILE A 271 16.41 -6.93 -9.68
N LYS A 272 17.39 -6.07 -9.97
CA LYS A 272 18.80 -6.38 -9.73
C LYS A 272 19.07 -6.66 -8.26
N ASP A 273 18.54 -5.83 -7.37
CA ASP A 273 18.71 -5.98 -5.92
C ASP A 273 17.98 -7.22 -5.40
N LEU A 274 16.77 -7.52 -5.87
CA LEU A 274 16.04 -8.73 -5.49
C LEU A 274 16.73 -10.02 -5.98
N LEU A 275 17.23 -10.03 -7.22
CA LEU A 275 18.02 -11.16 -7.74
C LEU A 275 19.31 -11.34 -6.92
N GLY A 276 20.02 -10.26 -6.61
CA GLY A 276 21.20 -10.29 -5.74
C GLY A 276 20.89 -10.82 -4.34
N LEU A 277 19.74 -10.41 -3.77
CA LEU A 277 19.25 -10.90 -2.49
C LEU A 277 18.93 -12.40 -2.52
N CYS A 278 18.34 -12.89 -3.63
CA CYS A 278 18.04 -14.31 -3.84
C CYS A 278 19.31 -15.17 -3.85
N GLU A 279 20.40 -14.67 -4.46
CA GLU A 279 21.70 -15.33 -4.46
C GLU A 279 22.39 -15.26 -3.09
N GLN A 280 22.23 -14.15 -2.37
CA GLN A 280 22.85 -13.94 -1.05
C GLN A 280 22.20 -14.80 0.05
N LYS A 281 20.87 -14.92 0.05
CA LYS A 281 20.13 -15.61 1.11
C LYS A 281 20.10 -17.12 0.87
N ARG A 282 20.34 -17.87 1.95
CA ARG A 282 20.35 -19.34 1.96
C ARG A 282 19.08 -19.88 2.60
N GLY A 283 18.74 -21.13 2.30
CA GLY A 283 17.56 -21.80 2.83
C GLY A 283 16.37 -21.75 1.86
N LYS A 284 15.61 -22.84 1.81
CA LYS A 284 14.50 -23.01 0.85
C LYS A 284 13.43 -21.92 1.05
N ASP A 285 13.02 -21.69 2.29
CA ASP A 285 11.97 -20.72 2.63
C ASP A 285 12.36 -19.29 2.24
N ASN A 286 13.59 -18.88 2.54
CA ASN A 286 14.11 -17.58 2.12
C ASN A 286 14.07 -17.43 0.59
N LYS A 287 14.52 -18.46 -0.13
CA LYS A 287 14.49 -18.45 -1.61
C LYS A 287 13.08 -18.43 -2.16
N ALA A 288 12.16 -19.19 -1.58
CA ALA A 288 10.75 -19.21 -1.98
C ALA A 288 10.09 -17.85 -1.81
N ILE A 289 10.30 -17.19 -0.66
CA ILE A 289 9.78 -15.83 -0.41
C ILE A 289 10.38 -14.81 -1.38
N ILE A 290 11.69 -14.83 -1.62
CA ILE A 290 12.32 -13.87 -2.55
C ILE A 290 11.86 -14.12 -3.99
N ALA A 291 11.80 -15.39 -4.42
CA ALA A 291 11.31 -15.77 -5.74
C ALA A 291 9.85 -15.35 -5.95
N SER A 292 8.97 -15.61 -4.98
CA SER A 292 7.57 -15.17 -4.96
C SER A 292 7.45 -13.66 -5.20
N ASN A 293 8.26 -12.86 -4.49
CA ASN A 293 8.27 -11.41 -4.64
C ASN A 293 8.80 -10.94 -6.00
N ILE A 294 9.88 -11.57 -6.52
CA ILE A 294 10.39 -11.28 -7.87
C ILE A 294 9.31 -11.57 -8.91
N MET A 295 8.70 -12.76 -8.85
CA MET A 295 7.65 -13.21 -9.77
C MET A 295 6.44 -12.27 -9.76
N TYR A 296 5.99 -11.88 -8.56
CA TYR A 296 4.91 -10.91 -8.42
C TYR A 296 5.28 -9.58 -9.07
N VAL A 297 6.43 -8.98 -8.71
CA VAL A 297 6.85 -7.67 -9.26
C VAL A 297 6.94 -7.75 -10.78
N VAL A 298 7.70 -8.68 -11.36
CA VAL A 298 7.84 -8.76 -12.83
C VAL A 298 6.52 -9.01 -13.54
N GLY A 299 5.62 -9.80 -12.93
CA GLY A 299 4.27 -10.05 -13.44
C GLY A 299 3.38 -8.80 -13.49
N GLN A 300 3.63 -7.79 -12.65
CA GLN A 300 2.89 -6.52 -12.66
C GLN A 300 3.37 -5.53 -13.71
N TYR A 301 4.57 -5.67 -14.29
CA TYR A 301 5.19 -4.67 -15.17
C TYR A 301 5.37 -5.12 -16.64
N PRO A 302 4.28 -5.47 -17.36
CA PRO A 302 4.39 -5.93 -18.74
C PRO A 302 4.84 -4.81 -19.70
N ARG A 303 4.64 -3.53 -19.37
CA ARG A 303 5.15 -2.40 -20.19
C ARG A 303 6.68 -2.44 -20.27
N PHE A 304 7.33 -2.52 -19.11
CA PHE A 304 8.78 -2.64 -19.00
C PHE A 304 9.32 -3.88 -19.73
N LEU A 305 8.69 -5.05 -19.54
CA LEU A 305 9.13 -6.28 -20.19
C LEU A 305 9.08 -6.20 -21.73
N ARG A 306 8.04 -5.57 -22.29
CA ARG A 306 7.94 -5.34 -23.75
C ARG A 306 9.03 -4.42 -24.29
N ALA A 307 9.46 -3.43 -23.51
CA ALA A 307 10.52 -2.51 -23.93
C ALA A 307 11.94 -3.10 -23.81
N HIS A 308 12.11 -4.22 -23.09
CA HIS A 308 13.41 -4.75 -22.69
C HIS A 308 13.53 -6.26 -22.91
N TRP A 309 13.73 -6.66 -24.17
CA TRP A 309 13.82 -8.07 -24.57
C TRP A 309 14.77 -8.93 -23.72
N LYS A 310 16.03 -8.49 -23.54
CA LYS A 310 17.02 -9.25 -22.74
C LYS A 310 16.48 -9.54 -21.34
N PHE A 311 15.78 -8.57 -20.77
CA PHE A 311 15.18 -8.68 -19.45
C PHE A 311 14.02 -9.67 -19.46
N LEU A 312 13.11 -9.57 -20.44
CA LEU A 312 12.02 -10.52 -20.63
C LEU A 312 12.55 -11.96 -20.76
N LYS A 313 13.57 -12.20 -21.59
CA LYS A 313 14.19 -13.52 -21.76
C LYS A 313 14.80 -14.04 -20.45
N THR A 314 15.53 -13.19 -19.72
CA THR A 314 16.10 -13.56 -18.40
C THR A 314 15.03 -13.93 -17.39
N VAL A 315 13.95 -13.14 -17.30
CA VAL A 315 12.84 -13.41 -16.37
C VAL A 315 12.17 -14.73 -16.72
N VAL A 316 11.84 -14.97 -18.00
CA VAL A 316 11.18 -16.22 -18.42
C VAL A 316 12.06 -17.44 -18.12
N ASN A 317 13.36 -17.37 -18.40
CA ASN A 317 14.28 -18.44 -18.03
C ASN A 317 14.33 -18.69 -16.52
N LYS A 318 14.27 -17.63 -15.69
CA LYS A 318 14.15 -17.82 -14.23
C LYS A 318 12.82 -18.41 -13.80
N LEU A 319 11.72 -18.10 -14.49
CA LEU A 319 10.44 -18.79 -14.23
C LEU A 319 10.56 -20.28 -14.51
N PHE A 320 11.23 -20.68 -15.60
CA PHE A 320 11.49 -22.10 -15.88
C PHE A 320 12.38 -22.74 -14.82
N GLU A 321 13.40 -22.04 -14.30
CA GLU A 321 14.17 -22.54 -13.16
C GLU A 321 13.29 -22.72 -11.90
N PHE A 322 12.37 -21.79 -11.62
CA PHE A 322 11.43 -21.90 -10.50
C PHE A 322 10.37 -22.99 -10.69
N MET A 323 10.10 -23.44 -11.92
CA MET A 323 9.26 -24.62 -12.18
C MET A 323 9.91 -25.94 -11.69
N HIS A 324 11.22 -25.94 -11.41
CA HIS A 324 11.94 -27.05 -10.79
C HIS A 324 12.07 -26.94 -9.26
N GLU A 325 11.57 -25.86 -8.65
CA GLU A 325 11.67 -25.70 -7.20
C GLU A 325 10.66 -26.59 -6.48
N THR A 326 11.14 -27.30 -5.46
CA THR A 326 10.37 -28.30 -4.70
C THR A 326 9.47 -27.70 -3.63
N HIS A 327 9.54 -26.39 -3.41
CA HIS A 327 8.77 -25.70 -2.40
C HIS A 327 7.32 -25.50 -2.85
N ASP A 328 6.37 -25.86 -1.98
CA ASP A 328 4.94 -25.72 -2.24
C ASP A 328 4.57 -24.27 -2.61
N GLY A 329 3.85 -24.10 -3.72
CA GLY A 329 3.38 -22.81 -4.22
C GLY A 329 4.35 -22.07 -5.15
N VAL A 330 5.66 -22.39 -5.15
CA VAL A 330 6.63 -21.71 -6.04
C VAL A 330 6.38 -22.08 -7.51
N GLN A 331 6.17 -23.36 -7.80
CA GLN A 331 5.87 -23.84 -9.16
C GLN A 331 4.55 -23.24 -9.69
N ASP A 332 3.53 -23.13 -8.84
CA ASP A 332 2.24 -22.53 -9.22
C ASP A 332 2.42 -21.05 -9.56
N MET A 333 3.11 -20.30 -8.70
CA MET A 333 3.41 -18.89 -8.98
C MET A 333 4.26 -18.72 -10.23
N ALA A 334 5.20 -19.64 -10.52
CA ALA A 334 6.00 -19.60 -11.73
C ALA A 334 5.13 -19.80 -12.99
N CYS A 335 4.21 -20.77 -12.96
CA CYS A 335 3.26 -21.01 -14.05
C CYS A 335 2.28 -19.84 -14.24
N ASP A 336 1.69 -19.33 -13.15
CA ASP A 336 0.75 -18.21 -13.17
C ASP A 336 1.41 -16.90 -13.65
N THR A 337 2.67 -16.68 -13.25
CA THR A 337 3.46 -15.55 -13.73
C THR A 337 3.82 -15.72 -15.20
N PHE A 338 4.19 -16.94 -15.62
CA PHE A 338 4.54 -17.23 -17.01
C PHE A 338 3.36 -17.00 -17.95
N ILE A 339 2.17 -17.51 -17.64
CA ILE A 339 0.97 -17.26 -18.45
C ILE A 339 0.60 -15.77 -18.49
N LYS A 340 0.72 -15.04 -17.36
CA LYS A 340 0.48 -13.60 -17.31
C LYS A 340 1.44 -12.84 -18.24
N ILE A 341 2.72 -13.19 -18.23
CA ILE A 341 3.73 -12.60 -19.12
C ILE A 341 3.46 -12.99 -20.58
N ALA A 342 3.19 -14.25 -20.86
CA ALA A 342 2.90 -14.75 -22.20
C ALA A 342 1.70 -14.01 -22.82
N LEU A 343 0.59 -13.88 -22.09
CA LEU A 343 -0.59 -13.15 -22.55
C LEU A 343 -0.30 -11.67 -22.85
N LYS A 344 0.50 -11.00 -22.02
CA LYS A 344 0.79 -9.56 -22.15
C LYS A 344 1.96 -9.24 -23.10
N CYS A 345 2.81 -10.22 -23.41
CA CYS A 345 4.02 -10.06 -24.21
C CYS A 345 4.07 -10.97 -25.45
N ARG A 346 3.03 -11.76 -25.75
CA ARG A 346 2.94 -12.80 -26.80
C ARG A 346 3.69 -12.54 -28.10
N ARG A 347 3.60 -11.32 -28.65
CA ARG A 347 4.26 -10.95 -29.92
C ARG A 347 5.78 -11.07 -29.85
N HIS A 348 6.40 -10.87 -28.69
CA HIS A 348 7.85 -10.93 -28.51
C HIS A 348 8.39 -12.36 -28.55
N PHE A 349 7.56 -13.37 -28.24
CA PHE A 349 7.97 -14.77 -28.28
C PHE A 349 8.02 -15.32 -29.72
N VAL A 350 7.17 -14.81 -30.61
CA VAL A 350 7.02 -15.29 -32.00
C VAL A 350 7.77 -14.44 -33.02
N THR A 351 8.44 -13.36 -32.59
CA THR A 351 9.25 -12.51 -33.46
C THR A 351 10.72 -12.67 -33.10
N THR A 352 11.59 -12.73 -34.10
CA THR A 352 13.04 -12.74 -33.87
C THR A 352 13.46 -11.41 -33.28
N GLN A 353 14.04 -11.46 -32.08
CA GLN A 353 14.41 -10.27 -31.32
C GLN A 353 15.85 -9.85 -31.65
N ILE A 354 16.20 -8.59 -31.34
CA ILE A 354 17.52 -8.05 -31.64
C ILE A 354 18.60 -8.87 -30.90
N GLY A 355 19.50 -9.48 -31.66
CA GLY A 355 20.60 -10.31 -31.13
C GLY A 355 20.26 -11.79 -30.97
N GLU A 356 19.08 -12.24 -31.38
CA GLU A 356 18.66 -13.64 -31.38
C GLU A 356 18.68 -14.23 -32.80
N SER A 357 18.93 -15.53 -32.93
CA SER A 357 18.95 -16.25 -34.21
C SER A 357 17.57 -16.71 -34.68
N CYS A 358 16.65 -16.96 -33.75
CA CYS A 358 15.29 -17.45 -34.01
C CYS A 358 14.30 -16.83 -33.00
N PRO A 359 12.98 -16.95 -33.25
CA PRO A 359 11.97 -16.62 -32.25
C PRO A 359 12.11 -17.49 -31.00
N PHE A 360 11.98 -16.89 -29.81
CA PHE A 360 12.19 -17.59 -28.54
C PHE A 360 11.18 -18.74 -28.29
N ILE A 361 10.02 -18.72 -28.95
CA ILE A 361 9.08 -19.84 -28.92
C ILE A 361 9.71 -21.14 -29.43
N GLU A 362 10.66 -21.09 -30.37
CA GLU A 362 11.36 -22.29 -30.86
C GLU A 362 12.25 -22.91 -29.78
N ASP A 363 12.99 -22.08 -29.04
CA ASP A 363 13.79 -22.51 -27.89
C ASP A 363 12.89 -23.19 -26.84
N ILE A 364 11.74 -22.56 -26.53
CA ILE A 364 10.77 -23.10 -25.57
C ILE A 364 10.26 -24.46 -26.04
N LEU A 365 9.76 -24.57 -27.27
CA LEU A 365 9.20 -25.81 -27.84
C LEU A 365 10.22 -26.95 -27.86
N SER A 366 11.49 -26.65 -28.16
CA SER A 366 12.56 -27.65 -28.16
C SER A 366 12.90 -28.17 -26.75
N SER A 367 12.61 -27.37 -25.72
CA SER A 367 12.95 -27.64 -24.32
C SER A 367 11.72 -27.93 -23.45
N VAL A 368 10.52 -28.08 -24.03
CA VAL A 368 9.27 -28.31 -23.27
C VAL A 368 9.42 -29.47 -22.30
N SER A 369 9.94 -30.60 -22.77
CA SER A 369 10.09 -31.81 -21.95
C SER A 369 11.00 -31.60 -20.74
N THR A 370 12.04 -30.78 -20.88
CA THR A 370 12.92 -30.42 -19.77
C THR A 370 12.29 -29.40 -18.85
N ILE A 371 11.53 -28.43 -19.36
CA ILE A 371 10.93 -27.36 -18.54
C ILE A 371 9.83 -27.91 -17.62
N ILE A 372 8.99 -28.83 -18.13
CA ILE A 372 7.80 -29.28 -17.40
C ILE A 372 8.00 -30.57 -16.60
N CYS A 373 9.21 -31.13 -16.53
CA CYS A 373 9.42 -32.49 -16.01
C CYS A 373 9.06 -32.68 -14.53
N ASP A 374 9.15 -31.60 -13.74
CA ASP A 374 8.84 -31.60 -12.31
C ASP A 374 7.47 -30.98 -11.99
N LEU A 375 6.71 -30.57 -13.02
CA LEU A 375 5.41 -29.93 -12.86
C LEU A 375 4.29 -30.95 -12.68
N GLN A 376 3.31 -30.58 -11.85
CA GLN A 376 2.06 -31.32 -11.69
C GLN A 376 1.15 -31.12 -12.91
N GLN A 377 0.19 -32.04 -13.12
CA GLN A 377 -0.70 -32.01 -14.28
C GLN A 377 -1.42 -30.66 -14.49
N GLN A 378 -1.91 -30.02 -13.41
CA GLN A 378 -2.57 -28.72 -13.51
C GLN A 378 -1.60 -27.62 -13.96
N GLN A 379 -0.37 -27.61 -13.45
CA GLN A 379 0.68 -26.66 -13.82
C GLN A 379 1.11 -26.87 -15.27
N VAL A 380 1.20 -28.13 -15.73
CA VAL A 380 1.43 -28.47 -17.13
C VAL A 380 0.33 -27.89 -18.01
N HIS A 381 -0.94 -27.99 -17.63
CA HIS A 381 -2.04 -27.38 -18.39
C HIS A 381 -1.89 -25.85 -18.48
N THR A 382 -1.60 -25.17 -17.37
CA THR A 382 -1.34 -23.71 -17.35
C THR A 382 -0.15 -23.34 -18.24
N PHE A 383 0.92 -24.14 -18.22
CA PHE A 383 2.08 -23.94 -19.08
C PHE A 383 1.70 -24.05 -20.57
N TYR A 384 0.95 -25.07 -20.97
CA TYR A 384 0.48 -25.22 -22.36
C TYR A 384 -0.53 -24.16 -22.78
N GLU A 385 -1.31 -23.59 -21.85
CA GLU A 385 -2.17 -22.45 -22.16
C GLU A 385 -1.35 -21.18 -22.46
N ALA A 386 -0.17 -21.04 -21.84
CA ALA A 386 0.73 -19.91 -22.04
C ALA A 386 1.50 -19.98 -23.37
N VAL A 387 1.93 -21.18 -23.78
CA VAL A 387 2.71 -21.47 -25.00
C VAL A 387 1.81 -21.47 -26.23
#